data_AF-A0A3D4NGD1-F1
#
_entry.id   AF-A0A3D4NGD1-F1
#
_cell.length_a   1.000
_cell.length_b   1.000
_cell.length_c   1.000
_cell.angle_alpha   90.00
_cell.angle_beta   90.00
_cell.angle_gamma   90.00
#
_symmetry.space_group_name_H-M   'P 1'
#
loop_
_entity.id
_entity.type
_entity.pdbx_description
1 polymer ?
#
loop_
_entity_poly.entity_id
_entity_poly.type
_entity_poly.pdbx_seq_one_letter_code
_entity_poly.pdbx_strand_id
1 'polypeptide(L)' 'MSKARTCIICGEQAKSAEHIFPAALGGRRTNRGIYCADHNRQFGRLVTRLQRQLAMMNAALEIRPDREDKPKPF' A
#
# COMPACT_ATOMS: atom_id res chain seq x y z
N MET A 1 12.57 8.85 -25.09
CA MET A 1 12.09 9.44 -23.82
C MET A 1 10.94 8.57 -23.30
N SER A 2 11.06 8.02 -22.09
CA SER A 2 9.95 7.30 -21.45
C SER A 2 8.83 8.30 -21.13
N LYS A 3 7.60 8.01 -21.55
CA LYS A 3 6.43 8.85 -21.27
C LYS A 3 6.32 9.05 -19.75
N ALA A 4 6.16 10.30 -19.30
CA ALA A 4 5.91 10.56 -17.89
C ALA A 4 4.66 9.78 -17.47
N ARG A 5 4.79 8.94 -16.43
CA ARG A 5 3.65 8.15 -15.95
C ARG A 5 2.63 9.09 -15.34
N THR A 6 1.38 8.99 -15.77
CA THR A 6 0.25 9.80 -15.29
C THR A 6 -0.58 9.01 -14.30
N CYS A 7 -1.16 9.70 -13.32
CA CYS A 7 -2.07 9.13 -12.35
C CYS A 7 -3.32 8.63 -13.08
N ILE A 8 -3.70 7.37 -12.85
CA ILE A 8 -4.86 6.77 -13.52
C ILE A 8 -6.21 7.35 -13.06
N ILE A 9 -6.25 8.10 -11.95
CA ILE A 9 -7.47 8.69 -11.39
C ILE A 9 -7.70 10.12 -11.88
N CYS A 10 -6.64 10.95 -11.92
CA CYS A 10 -6.78 12.38 -12.23
C CYS A 10 -5.88 12.89 -13.37
N GLY A 11 -5.07 12.04 -14.00
CA GLY A 11 -4.20 12.44 -15.10
C GLY A 11 -2.92 13.22 -14.72
N GLU A 12 -2.83 13.72 -13.49
CA GLU A 12 -1.63 14.39 -12.94
C GLU A 12 -0.40 13.50 -12.93
N GLN A 13 0.80 14.06 -12.71
CA GLN A 13 2.03 13.28 -12.67
C GLN A 13 2.00 12.19 -11.57
N ALA A 14 2.21 10.92 -11.97
CA ALA A 14 2.39 9.83 -11.01
C ALA A 14 3.78 9.93 -10.37
N LYS A 15 3.79 10.15 -9.06
CA LYS A 15 5.03 10.35 -8.27
C LYS A 15 4.98 9.69 -6.90
N SER A 16 4.01 8.81 -6.65
CA SER A 16 3.90 8.11 -5.37
C SER A 16 4.69 6.80 -5.37
N ALA A 17 4.97 6.27 -4.18
CA ALA A 17 5.47 4.91 -3.99
C ALA A 17 4.30 4.02 -3.54
N GLU A 18 3.41 3.70 -4.47
CA GLU A 18 2.24 2.87 -4.20
C GLU A 18 2.59 1.40 -4.00
N HIS A 19 2.00 0.73 -3.02
CA HIS A 19 2.15 -0.71 -2.88
C HIS A 19 1.39 -1.45 -3.99
N ILE A 20 2.06 -2.37 -4.67
CA ILE A 20 1.40 -3.25 -5.67
C ILE A 20 0.43 -4.20 -4.96
N PHE A 21 0.82 -4.66 -3.77
CA PHE A 21 0.00 -5.48 -2.90
C PHE A 21 -0.16 -4.76 -1.56
N PRO A 22 -1.36 -4.65 -0.97
CA PRO A 22 -1.54 -3.87 0.25
C PRO A 22 -0.63 -4.31 1.39
N ALA A 23 -0.05 -3.35 2.11
CA ALA A 23 0.75 -3.63 3.31
C ALA A 23 -0.02 -4.42 4.38
N ALA A 24 -1.35 -4.25 4.44
CA ALA A 24 -2.24 -5.01 5.32
C ALA A 24 -2.24 -6.52 5.04
N LEU A 25 -1.75 -6.95 3.87
CA LEU A 25 -1.63 -8.35 3.46
C LEU A 25 -0.15 -8.79 3.34
N GLY A 26 0.79 -8.00 3.85
CA GLY A 26 2.22 -8.29 3.77
C GLY A 26 2.90 -7.81 2.48
N GLY A 27 2.24 -6.96 1.69
CA GLY A 27 2.83 -6.41 0.49
C GLY A 27 3.91 -5.37 0.80
N ARG A 28 5.16 -5.69 0.41
CA ARG A 28 6.35 -4.82 0.55
C ARG A 28 6.81 -4.15 -0.74
N ARG A 29 6.30 -4.62 -1.88
CA ARG A 29 6.70 -4.12 -3.20
C ARG A 29 5.96 -2.83 -3.50
N THR A 30 6.72 -1.78 -3.79
CA THR A 30 6.18 -0.51 -4.25
C THR A 30 6.43 -0.32 -5.75
N ASN A 31 5.50 0.33 -6.43
CA ASN A 31 5.64 0.85 -7.77
C ASN A 31 5.67 2.39 -7.70
N ARG A 32 6.16 3.03 -8.77
CA ARG A 32 6.21 4.49 -8.90
C ARG A 32 5.66 4.92 -10.24
N GLY A 33 4.36 4.82 -10.42
CA GLY A 33 3.80 5.02 -11.75
C GLY A 33 2.30 4.98 -11.92
N ILE A 34 1.53 4.68 -10.88
CA ILE A 34 0.09 4.49 -11.02
C ILE A 34 -0.68 5.68 -10.43
N TYR A 35 -0.22 6.23 -9.30
CA TYR A 35 -0.95 7.26 -8.57
C TYR A 35 -0.11 8.51 -8.32
N CYS A 36 -0.78 9.67 -8.28
CA CYS A 36 -0.21 10.86 -7.66
C CYS A 36 -0.18 10.69 -6.13
N ALA A 37 0.55 11.56 -5.44
CA ALA A 37 0.71 11.47 -3.99
C ALA A 37 -0.63 11.55 -3.23
N ASP A 38 -1.55 12.42 -3.69
CA ASP A 38 -2.83 12.66 -3.02
C ASP A 38 -3.75 11.44 -3.11
N HIS A 39 -3.94 10.90 -4.30
CA HIS A 39 -4.77 9.70 -4.50
C HIS A 39 -4.18 8.47 -3.82
N ASN A 40 -2.85 8.28 -3.86
CA ASN A 40 -2.22 7.17 -3.13
C ASN A 40 -2.47 7.29 -1.61
N ARG A 41 -2.39 8.51 -1.05
CA ARG A 41 -2.62 8.76 0.38
C ARG A 41 -4.05 8.44 0.81
N GLN A 42 -5.05 8.67 -0.05
CA GLN A 42 -6.44 8.34 0.24
C GLN A 42 -6.63 6.83 0.45
N PHE A 43 -5.96 5.98 -0.35
CA PHE A 43 -5.98 4.53 -0.16
C PHE A 43 -5.35 4.08 1.18
N GLY A 44 -4.40 4.85 1.73
CA GLY A 44 -3.78 4.55 3.03
C GLY A 44 -4.80 4.40 4.18
N ARG A 45 -5.89 5.18 4.16
CA ARG A 45 -7.00 5.05 5.13
C ARG A 45 -7.73 3.72 4.99
N LEU A 46 -7.97 3.28 3.75
CA LEU A 46 -8.62 2.00 3.46
C LEU A 46 -7.73 0.82 3.86
N VAL A 47 -6.42 0.90 3.58
CA VAL A 47 -5.44 -0.11 4.02
C VAL A 47 -5.39 -0.22 5.54
N THR A 48 -5.44 0.90 6.26
CA THR A 48 -5.48 0.90 7.73
C THR A 48 -6.74 0.19 8.26
N ARG A 49 -7.89 0.40 7.62
CA ARG A 49 -9.14 -0.29 7.98
C ARG A 49 -9.04 -1.80 7.74
N LEU A 50 -8.50 -2.21 6.58
CA LEU A 50 -8.24 -3.62 6.28
C LEU A 50 -7.30 -4.26 7.29
N GLN A 51 -6.22 -3.57 7.66
CA GLN A 51 -5.25 -4.07 8.64
C GLN A 51 -5.89 -4.33 10.01
N ARG A 52 -6.84 -3.49 10.45
CA ARG A 52 -7.60 -3.73 11.69
C ARG A 52 -8.53 -4.94 11.57
N GLN A 53 -9.24 -5.07 10.45
CA GLN A 53 -10.18 -6.18 10.25
C GLN A 53 -9.46 -7.53 10.14
N LEU A 54 -8.26 -7.54 9.56
CA LEU A 54 -7.47 -8.74 9.35
C LEU A 54 -6.45 -8.99 10.47
N ALA A 55 -6.44 -8.19 11.53
CA ALA A 55 -5.40 -8.25 12.56
C ALA A 55 -5.22 -9.66 13.16
N MET A 56 -6.32 -10.33 13.52
CA MET A 56 -6.27 -11.70 14.06
C MET A 56 -5.74 -12.72 13.05
N MET A 57 -6.20 -12.64 11.79
CA MET A 57 -5.73 -13.54 10.73
C MET A 57 -4.25 -13.30 10.43
N ASN A 58 -3.84 -12.04 10.34
CA ASN A 58 -2.46 -11.65 10.11
C ASN A 58 -1.54 -12.11 11.24
N ALA A 59 -2.00 -12.05 12.50
CA ALA A 59 -1.25 -12.57 13.64
C ALA A 59 -1.13 -14.10 13.57
N ALA A 60 -2.23 -14.81 13.29
CA ALA A 60 -2.23 -16.27 13.17
C ALA A 60 -1.37 -16.80 12.02
N LEU A 61 -1.28 -16.04 10.91
CA LEU A 61 -0.49 -16.38 9.73
C LEU A 61 0.91 -15.74 9.72
N GLU A 62 1.31 -15.07 10.80
CA GLU A 62 2.59 -14.37 10.93
C GLU A 62 2.88 -13.37 9.79
N ILE A 63 1.84 -12.70 9.27
CA ILE A 63 1.98 -11.71 8.21
C ILE A 63 2.77 -10.50 8.72
N ARG A 64 3.87 -10.19 8.03
CA ARG A 64 4.79 -9.11 8.39
C ARG A 64 4.40 -7.81 7.68
N PRO A 65 4.13 -6.71 8.42
CA PRO A 65 3.85 -5.41 7.83
C PRO A 65 5.03 -4.86 6.99
N ASP A 66 4.74 -3.85 6.17
CA ASP A 66 5.67 -3.24 5.22
C ASP A 66 6.94 -2.60 5.83
N ARG A 67 7.01 -2.44 7.16
CA ARG A 67 8.14 -1.80 7.85
C ARG A 67 8.46 -2.43 9.20
N GLU A 68 7.88 -3.59 9.46
CA GLU A 68 8.07 -4.33 10.70
C GLU A 68 8.53 -5.75 10.31
N ASP A 69 9.64 -6.20 10.89
CA ASP A 69 10.15 -7.55 10.65
C ASP A 69 9.47 -8.62 11.51
N LYS A 70 8.53 -8.20 12.36
CA LYS A 70 7.73 -9.08 13.20
C LYS A 70 6.23 -8.88 12.90
N PRO A 71 5.43 -9.96 12.93
CA PRO A 71 3.98 -9.84 12.92
C PRO A 71 3.51 -9.12 14.18
N LYS A 72 2.36 -8.43 14.07
CA LYS A 72 1.75 -7.78 15.24
C LYS A 72 1.13 -8.84 16.17
N PRO A 73 1.29 -8.69 17.51
CA PRO A 73 0.58 -9.53 18.46
C PRO A 73 -0.93 -9.24 18.42
N PHE A 74 -1.72 -10.17 18.96
CA PHE A 74 -3.16 -10.04 19.13
C PHE A 74 -3.54 -9.01 20.20
#